data_AF-A0AAV2QHT5-F1
#
_entry.id   AF-A0AAV2QHT5-F1
#
_cell.length_a   1.000
_cell.length_b   1.000
_cell.length_c   1.000
_cell.angle_alpha   90.00
_cell.angle_beta   90.00
_cell.angle_gamma   90.00
#
_symmetry.space_group_name_H-M   'P 1'
#
loop_
_entity.id
_entity.type
_entity.pdbx_description
1 polymer ?
#
loop_
_entity_poly.entity_id
_entity_poly.type
_entity_poly.pdbx_seq_one_letter_code
_entity_poly.pdbx_strand_id
1 'polypeptide(L)'
;MGSDREESPQHWEWLPCACFLSLPVTFMITYLWAVMTHKVEPNFPYISSTGTHPPESCVFGQLLNISALLLGCLVWVRHELIEDYCCQRDTHKSLPWWNNLSSGFGYTGAIGVSLIGNFQANKFSSIHLLGAFLAFGVGNLYIWME
;
A
#
# COMPACT_ATOMS: atom_id res chain seq x y z
N MET A 1 37.15 2.71 -24.47
CA MET A 1 36.91 3.52 -23.26
C MET A 1 35.57 3.08 -22.71
N GLY A 2 35.60 2.10 -21.81
CA GLY A 2 34.41 1.68 -21.07
C GLY A 2 34.07 2.82 -20.13
N SER A 3 32.87 3.38 -20.29
CA SER A 3 32.30 4.24 -19.25
C SER A 3 31.84 3.30 -18.16
N ASP A 4 32.70 3.12 -17.16
CA ASP A 4 32.33 2.53 -15.88
C ASP A 4 31.27 3.44 -15.28
N ARG A 5 29.99 3.17 -15.60
CA ARG A 5 28.87 3.67 -14.82
C ARG A 5 29.06 3.06 -13.45
N GLU A 6 29.53 3.84 -12.48
CA GLU A 6 29.42 3.50 -11.07
C GLU A 6 27.96 3.09 -10.83
N GLU A 7 27.72 1.79 -10.69
CA GLU A 7 26.44 1.29 -10.19
C GLU A 7 26.35 1.76 -8.74
N SER A 8 25.69 2.91 -8.53
CA SER A 8 25.25 3.28 -7.19
C SER A 8 24.47 2.09 -6.62
N PRO A 9 24.78 1.60 -5.40
CA PRO A 9 24.05 0.46 -4.84
C PRO A 9 22.57 0.82 -4.80
N GLN A 10 21.78 0.20 -5.66
CA GLN A 10 20.40 0.62 -5.86
C GLN A 10 19.53 -0.12 -4.83
N HIS A 11 19.28 0.52 -3.69
CA HIS A 11 18.64 -0.09 -2.52
C HIS A 11 17.13 -0.38 -2.68
N TRP A 12 16.60 -0.42 -3.91
CA TRP A 12 15.18 -0.68 -4.17
C TRP A 12 14.72 -2.05 -3.66
N GLU A 13 15.67 -2.96 -3.41
CA GLU A 13 15.47 -4.29 -2.85
C GLU A 13 14.75 -4.30 -1.49
N TRP A 14 14.89 -3.23 -0.69
CA TRP A 14 14.23 -3.13 0.62
C TRP A 14 12.78 -2.63 0.54
N LEU A 15 12.38 -2.04 -0.59
CA LEU A 15 11.06 -1.44 -0.76
C LEU A 15 9.91 -2.45 -0.62
N PRO A 16 9.98 -3.67 -1.20
CA PRO A 16 8.97 -4.70 -0.99
C PRO A 16 8.85 -5.09 0.49
N CYS A 17 9.97 -5.29 1.18
CA CYS A 17 9.98 -5.62 2.61
C CYS A 17 9.37 -4.50 3.45
N ALA A 18 9.74 -3.25 3.18
CA ALA A 18 9.18 -2.08 3.85
C ALA A 18 7.66 -1.98 3.62
N CYS A 19 7.20 -2.17 2.37
CA CYS A 19 5.79 -2.16 2.04
C CYS A 19 5.02 -3.28 2.75
N PHE A 20 5.54 -4.52 2.70
CA PHE A 20 4.94 -5.70 3.34
C PHE A 20 4.79 -5.53 4.86
N LEU A 21 5.81 -4.97 5.52
CA LEU A 21 5.79 -4.77 6.97
C LEU A 21 4.98 -3.55 7.39
N SER A 22 4.80 -2.55 6.53
CA SER A 22 4.18 -1.27 6.89
C SER A 22 2.76 -1.41 7.45
N LEU A 23 1.89 -2.21 6.82
CA LEU A 23 0.49 -2.37 7.22
C LEU A 23 0.34 -3.17 8.53
N PRO A 24 0.96 -4.36 8.70
CA PRO A 24 0.95 -5.08 9.97
C PRO A 24 1.49 -4.25 11.14
N VAL A 25 2.59 -3.52 10.92
CA VAL A 25 3.20 -2.65 11.94
C VAL A 25 2.24 -1.52 12.30
N THR A 26 1.60 -0.89 11.32
CA THR A 26 0.61 0.17 11.54
C THR A 26 -0.57 -0.34 12.38
N PHE A 27 -1.13 -1.49 12.02
CA PHE A 27 -2.24 -2.09 12.77
C PHE A 27 -1.83 -2.49 14.18
N MET A 28 -0.65 -3.08 14.35
CA MET A 28 -0.17 -3.49 15.67
C MET A 28 0.07 -2.29 16.58
N ILE A 29 0.77 -1.26 16.12
CA ILE A 29 1.07 -0.06 16.93
C ILE A 29 -0.22 0.64 17.34
N THR A 30 -1.12 0.87 16.39
CA THR A 30 -2.36 1.61 16.65
C THR A 30 -3.30 0.80 17.56
N TYR A 31 -3.38 -0.52 17.36
CA TYR A 31 -4.20 -1.40 18.20
C TYR A 31 -3.70 -1.46 19.64
N LEU A 32 -2.40 -1.66 19.84
CA LEU A 32 -1.80 -1.66 21.17
C LEU A 32 -2.04 -0.33 21.88
N TRP A 33 -1.91 0.79 21.18
CA TRP A 33 -2.22 2.11 21.73
C TRP A 33 -3.69 2.18 22.19
N ALA A 34 -4.64 1.83 21.32
CA ALA A 34 -6.06 1.91 21.63
C ALA A 34 -6.49 1.00 22.81
N VAL A 35 -5.86 -0.16 22.95
CA VAL A 35 -6.05 -1.06 24.10
C VAL A 35 -5.49 -0.44 25.38
N MET A 36 -4.27 0.11 25.33
CA MET A 36 -3.64 0.76 26.49
C MET A 36 -4.40 2.00 26.98
N THR A 37 -5.15 2.66 26.10
CA THR A 37 -6.00 3.81 26.46
C THR A 37 -7.45 3.44 26.80
N HIS A 38 -7.76 2.13 26.88
CA HIS A 38 -9.11 1.60 27.15
C HIS A 38 -10.18 2.07 26.15
N LYS A 39 -9.80 2.42 24.92
CA LYS A 39 -10.71 2.88 23.86
C LYS A 39 -11.29 1.75 23.00
N VAL A 40 -10.68 0.56 23.05
CA VAL A 40 -11.13 -0.64 22.33
C VAL A 40 -11.04 -1.84 23.27
N GLU A 41 -12.01 -2.75 23.18
CA GLU A 41 -11.98 -3.99 23.96
C GLU A 41 -10.87 -4.94 23.47
N PRO A 42 -10.08 -5.55 24.36
CA PRO A 42 -9.01 -6.46 23.99
C PRO A 42 -9.50 -7.73 23.26
N ASN A 43 -10.74 -8.14 23.52
CA ASN A 43 -11.26 -9.45 23.12
C ASN A 43 -11.70 -9.53 21.66
N PHE A 44 -11.89 -8.38 20.98
CA PHE A 44 -12.26 -8.37 19.56
C PHE A 44 -11.65 -7.15 18.83
N PRO A 45 -10.52 -7.33 18.11
CA PRO A 45 -9.80 -6.23 17.47
C PRO A 45 -10.52 -5.78 16.18
N TYR A 46 -11.53 -4.93 16.31
CA TYR A 46 -12.00 -4.15 15.16
C TYR A 46 -10.94 -3.08 14.83
N ILE A 47 -10.09 -3.38 13.85
CA ILE A 47 -9.03 -2.47 13.35
C ILE A 47 -9.61 -1.13 12.87
N SER A 48 -10.83 -1.14 12.34
CA SER A 48 -11.55 0.07 11.93
C SER A 48 -11.92 0.98 13.11
N SER A 49 -12.06 0.42 14.33
CA SER A 49 -12.37 1.18 15.55
C SER A 49 -11.14 1.87 16.15
N THR A 50 -9.94 1.42 15.77
CA THR A 50 -8.66 1.90 16.31
C THR A 50 -8.33 3.33 15.89
N GLY A 51 -8.79 3.74 14.71
CA GLY A 51 -8.59 5.08 14.14
C GLY A 51 -9.77 6.04 14.34
N THR A 52 -10.62 5.84 15.35
CA THR A 52 -11.92 6.54 15.44
C THR A 52 -11.82 7.96 16.04
N HIS A 53 -10.92 8.15 17.01
CA HIS A 53 -10.82 9.39 17.77
C HIS A 53 -9.40 9.94 17.77
N PRO A 54 -9.22 11.28 17.73
CA PRO A 54 -7.92 11.87 17.98
C PRO A 54 -7.42 11.60 19.42
N PRO A 55 -6.09 11.50 19.62
CA PRO A 55 -5.02 11.61 18.63
C PRO A 55 -4.75 10.33 17.82
N GLU A 56 -5.31 9.18 18.20
CA GLU A 56 -5.01 7.87 17.59
C GLU A 56 -5.41 7.81 16.11
N SER A 57 -6.54 8.41 15.75
CA SER A 57 -6.99 8.54 14.36
C SER A 57 -5.98 9.26 13.47
N CYS A 58 -5.27 10.26 14.01
CA CYS A 58 -4.28 11.02 13.27
C CYS A 58 -3.01 10.19 13.04
N VAL A 59 -2.55 9.46 14.05
CA VAL A 59 -1.40 8.55 13.94
C VAL A 59 -1.72 7.41 12.96
N PHE A 60 -2.91 6.81 13.08
CA PHE A 60 -3.39 5.76 12.19
C PHE A 60 -3.43 6.24 10.73
N GLY A 61 -4.03 7.41 10.48
CA GLY A 61 -4.09 8.00 9.15
C GLY A 61 -2.71 8.32 8.58
N GLN A 62 -1.81 8.88 9.39
CA GLN A 62 -0.45 9.18 8.95
C GLN A 62 0.30 7.92 8.54
N LEU A 63 0.23 6.87 9.35
CA LEU A 63 0.89 5.59 9.07
C LEU A 63 0.30 4.91 7.82
N LEU A 64 -1.03 4.89 7.65
CA LEU A 64 -1.65 4.37 6.44
C LEU A 64 -1.32 5.19 5.19
N ASN A 65 -1.20 6.51 5.29
CA ASN A 65 -0.78 7.35 4.17
C ASN A 65 0.68 7.05 3.77
N ILE A 66 1.56 6.79 4.75
CA ILE A 66 2.93 6.33 4.46
C ILE A 66 2.91 4.95 3.78
N SER A 67 2.10 4.01 4.27
CA SER A 67 1.91 2.70 3.60
C SER A 67 1.38 2.85 2.17
N ALA A 68 0.43 3.76 1.94
CA ALA A 68 -0.12 4.04 0.62
C ALA A 68 0.96 4.58 -0.34
N LEU A 69 1.81 5.49 0.14
CA LEU A 69 2.93 6.01 -0.65
C LEU A 69 3.94 4.90 -0.97
N LEU A 70 4.32 4.09 0.02
CA LEU A 70 5.24 2.96 -0.18
C LEU A 70 4.69 1.97 -1.20
N LEU A 71 3.39 1.66 -1.14
CA LEU A 71 2.72 0.80 -2.11
C LEU A 71 2.75 1.42 -3.51
N GLY A 72 2.45 2.73 -3.63
CA GLY A 72 2.56 3.43 -4.91
C GLY A 72 3.97 3.40 -5.50
N CYS A 73 5.00 3.60 -4.67
CA CYS A 73 6.40 3.47 -5.09
C CYS A 73 6.73 2.03 -5.53
N LEU A 74 6.22 1.02 -4.82
CA LEU A 74 6.44 -0.38 -5.17
C LEU A 74 5.81 -0.71 -6.54
N VAL A 75 4.57 -0.27 -6.76
CA VAL A 75 3.86 -0.42 -8.05
C VAL A 75 4.66 0.23 -9.18
N TRP A 76 5.18 1.44 -8.94
CA TRP A 76 6.02 2.13 -9.92
C TRP A 76 7.30 1.36 -10.23
N VAL A 77 8.08 0.97 -9.22
CA VAL A 77 9.32 0.21 -9.43
C VAL A 77 9.04 -1.09 -10.18
N ARG A 78 7.99 -1.82 -9.82
CA ARG A 78 7.57 -3.04 -10.52
C ARG A 78 7.21 -2.77 -11.98
N HIS A 79 6.53 -1.66 -12.26
CA HIS A 79 6.20 -1.25 -13.63
C HIS A 79 7.45 -1.06 -14.48
N GLU A 80 8.42 -0.29 -13.98
CA GLU A 80 9.69 -0.01 -14.67
C GLU A 80 10.50 -1.28 -14.89
N LEU A 81 10.57 -2.17 -13.88
CA LEU A 81 11.29 -3.45 -14.02
C LEU A 81 10.72 -4.33 -15.15
N ILE A 82 9.41 -4.32 -15.35
CA ILE A 82 8.77 -5.08 -16.43
C ILE A 82 8.94 -4.38 -17.77
N GLU A 83 8.85 -3.05 -17.84
CA GLU A 83 9.17 -2.31 -19.07
C GLU A 83 10.62 -2.57 -19.51
N ASP A 84 11.58 -2.48 -18.59
CA ASP A 84 12.98 -2.78 -18.87
C ASP A 84 13.18 -4.21 -19.34
N TYR A 85 12.50 -5.17 -18.72
CA TYR A 85 12.50 -6.57 -19.15
C TYR A 85 11.92 -6.75 -20.55
N CYS A 86 10.83 -6.04 -20.88
CA CYS A 86 10.20 -6.07 -22.19
C CYS A 86 11.06 -5.40 -23.28
N CYS A 87 11.82 -4.36 -22.94
CA CYS A 87 12.74 -3.71 -23.87
C CYS A 87 13.99 -4.54 -24.16
N GLN A 88 14.49 -5.28 -23.15
CA GLN A 88 15.70 -6.10 -23.28
C GLN A 88 15.47 -7.44 -23.98
N ARG A 89 14.21 -7.93 -24.02
CA ARG A 89 13.86 -9.23 -24.61
C ARG A 89 12.74 -9.08 -25.63
N ASP A 90 12.74 -9.93 -26.66
CA ASP A 90 11.63 -9.97 -27.63
C ASP A 90 10.40 -10.65 -26.99
N THR A 91 9.65 -9.85 -26.23
CA THR A 91 8.50 -10.29 -25.44
C THR A 91 7.19 -10.17 -26.21
N HIS A 92 6.16 -10.87 -25.73
CA HIS A 92 4.85 -10.84 -26.37
C HIS A 92 4.26 -9.42 -26.37
N LYS A 93 3.71 -8.98 -27.51
CA LYS A 93 3.21 -7.59 -27.71
C LYS A 93 2.13 -7.14 -26.74
N SER A 94 1.45 -8.07 -26.06
CA SER A 94 0.44 -7.74 -25.05
C SER A 94 1.02 -7.45 -23.66
N LEU A 95 2.29 -7.78 -23.40
CA LEU A 95 2.89 -7.69 -22.06
C LEU A 95 2.93 -6.24 -21.53
N PRO A 96 3.28 -5.21 -22.33
CA PRO A 96 3.21 -3.81 -21.87
C PRO A 96 1.79 -3.36 -21.52
N TRP A 97 0.78 -3.87 -22.24
CA TRP A 97 -0.62 -3.55 -21.93
C TRP A 97 -1.05 -4.13 -20.57
N TRP A 98 -0.69 -5.39 -20.30
CA TRP A 98 -0.94 -6.03 -19.00
C TRP A 98 -0.14 -5.36 -17.87
N ASN A 99 1.08 -4.90 -18.14
CA ASN A 99 1.89 -4.16 -17.18
C ASN A 99 1.20 -2.86 -16.74
N ASN A 100 0.72 -2.07 -17.71
CA ASN A 100 -0.04 -0.84 -17.46
C ASN A 100 -1.35 -1.11 -16.70
N LEU A 101 -2.12 -2.13 -17.12
CA LEU A 101 -3.38 -2.48 -16.47
C LEU A 101 -3.17 -2.90 -15.01
N SER A 102 -2.21 -3.79 -14.77
CA SER A 102 -1.84 -4.22 -13.41
C SER A 102 -1.44 -3.00 -12.56
N SER A 103 -0.56 -2.14 -13.08
CA SER A 103 -0.12 -0.93 -12.36
C SER A 103 -1.29 0.00 -12.02
N GLY A 104 -2.28 0.13 -12.91
CA GLY A 104 -3.52 0.86 -12.63
C GLY A 104 -4.30 0.30 -11.43
N PHE A 105 -4.40 -1.02 -11.30
CA PHE A 105 -4.99 -1.66 -10.12
C PHE A 105 -4.16 -1.42 -8.86
N GLY A 106 -2.83 -1.49 -8.96
CA GLY A 106 -1.92 -1.22 -7.85
C GLY A 106 -2.09 0.19 -7.27
N TYR A 107 -2.07 1.22 -8.13
CA TYR A 107 -2.29 2.60 -7.71
C TYR A 107 -3.71 2.83 -7.15
N THR A 108 -4.72 2.19 -7.73
CA THR A 108 -6.09 2.24 -7.20
C THR A 108 -6.17 1.64 -5.80
N GLY A 109 -5.45 0.54 -5.55
CA GLY A 109 -5.28 -0.04 -4.22
C GLY A 109 -4.62 0.92 -3.23
N ALA A 110 -3.54 1.59 -3.64
CA ALA A 110 -2.86 2.60 -2.81
C ALA A 110 -3.78 3.79 -2.44
N ILE A 111 -4.58 4.27 -3.39
CA ILE A 111 -5.62 5.27 -3.12
C ILE A 111 -6.62 4.74 -2.09
N GLY A 112 -7.05 3.49 -2.23
CA GLY A 112 -7.90 2.81 -1.25
C GLY A 112 -7.33 2.85 0.16
N VAL A 113 -6.04 2.51 0.33
CA VAL A 113 -5.34 2.55 1.62
C VAL A 113 -5.35 3.95 2.22
N SER A 114 -5.11 4.99 1.41
CA SER A 114 -5.19 6.38 1.87
C SER A 114 -6.62 6.77 2.30
N LEU A 115 -7.66 6.35 1.58
CA LEU A 115 -9.04 6.61 1.96
C LEU A 115 -9.40 6.00 3.33
N ILE A 116 -8.98 4.75 3.59
CA ILE A 116 -9.19 4.09 4.89
C ILE A 116 -8.56 4.90 6.03
N GLY A 117 -7.36 5.45 5.82
CA GLY A 117 -6.63 6.22 6.83
C GLY A 117 -7.22 7.58 7.16
N ASN A 118 -7.86 8.24 6.18
CA ASN A 118 -8.36 9.61 6.36
C ASN A 118 -9.87 9.68 6.67
N PHE A 119 -10.65 8.69 6.23
CA PHE A 119 -12.10 8.67 6.43
C PHE A 119 -12.49 7.60 7.45
N GLN A 120 -12.84 8.00 8.66
CA GLN A 120 -13.17 7.09 9.75
C GLN A 120 -14.49 6.37 9.50
N ALA A 121 -14.55 5.07 9.81
CA ALA A 121 -15.71 4.22 9.56
C ALA A 121 -17.00 4.70 10.25
N ASN A 122 -16.89 5.36 11.41
CA ASN A 122 -18.04 5.84 12.18
C ASN A 122 -18.68 7.13 11.62
N LYS A 123 -17.88 8.00 10.99
CA LYS A 123 -18.33 9.31 10.47
C LYS A 123 -18.57 9.28 8.97
N PHE A 124 -17.72 8.58 8.23
CA PHE A 124 -17.71 8.55 6.77
C PHE A 124 -17.71 7.11 6.24
N SER A 125 -18.64 6.29 6.77
CA SER A 125 -18.72 4.84 6.50
C SER A 125 -18.69 4.49 5.00
N SER A 126 -19.45 5.22 4.17
CA SER A 126 -19.49 4.96 2.72
C SER A 126 -18.13 5.15 2.04
N ILE A 127 -17.39 6.20 2.40
CA ILE A 127 -16.06 6.49 1.83
C ILE A 127 -15.03 5.50 2.40
N HIS A 128 -15.15 5.16 3.68
CA HIS A 128 -14.30 4.15 4.32
C HIS A 128 -14.47 2.77 3.66
N LEU A 129 -15.71 2.36 3.40
CA LEU A 129 -16.01 1.09 2.74
C LEU A 129 -15.55 1.07 1.28
N LEU A 130 -15.70 2.18 0.56
CA LEU A 130 -15.10 2.34 -0.76
C LEU A 130 -13.57 2.19 -0.69
N GLY A 131 -12.92 2.86 0.26
CA GLY A 131 -11.49 2.72 0.51
C GLY A 131 -11.09 1.27 0.76
N ALA A 132 -11.83 0.56 1.62
CA ALA A 132 -11.64 -0.86 1.90
C ALA A 132 -11.80 -1.72 0.63
N PHE A 133 -12.82 -1.48 -0.18
CA PHE A 133 -13.01 -2.19 -1.44
C PHE A 133 -11.87 -1.95 -2.43
N LEU A 134 -11.38 -0.71 -2.56
CA LEU A 134 -10.25 -0.41 -3.44
C LEU A 134 -8.95 -1.04 -2.91
N ALA A 135 -8.66 -0.91 -1.61
CA ALA A 135 -7.44 -1.44 -0.99
C ALA A 135 -7.39 -2.97 -1.04
N PHE A 136 -8.48 -3.64 -0.64
CA PHE A 136 -8.51 -5.09 -0.57
C PHE A 136 -9.03 -5.73 -1.85
N GLY A 137 -10.13 -5.27 -2.42
CA GLY A 137 -10.67 -5.86 -3.66
C GLY A 137 -9.76 -5.60 -4.86
N VAL A 138 -9.58 -4.33 -5.22
CA VAL A 138 -8.77 -3.95 -6.39
C VAL A 138 -7.28 -4.21 -6.16
N GLY A 139 -6.78 -3.95 -4.95
CA GLY A 139 -5.40 -4.30 -4.57
C GLY A 139 -5.10 -5.80 -4.67
N ASN A 140 -6.07 -6.68 -4.39
CA ASN A 140 -5.89 -8.11 -4.67
C ASN A 140 -5.74 -8.36 -6.18
N LEU A 141 -6.59 -7.76 -7.03
CA LEU A 141 -6.46 -7.93 -8.48
C LEU A 141 -5.07 -7.55 -8.99
N TYR A 142 -4.44 -6.51 -8.42
CA TYR A 142 -3.04 -6.18 -8.70
C TYR A 142 -2.10 -7.36 -8.38
N ILE A 143 -2.16 -7.90 -7.15
CA ILE A 143 -1.33 -9.03 -6.71
C ILE A 143 -1.53 -10.26 -7.60
N TRP A 144 -2.76 -10.55 -8.03
CA TRP A 144 -3.06 -11.67 -8.92
C TRP A 144 -2.50 -11.50 -10.34
N MET A 145 -2.17 -10.27 -10.74
CA MET A 145 -1.65 -9.91 -12.06
C MET A 145 -0.14 -9.63 -12.05
N GLU A 146 0.50 -9.74 -10.88
CA GLU A 146 1.97 -9.79 -10.77
C GLU A 146 2.49 -11.18 -11.16
#